data_AF-A0A2J7PXB1-F1
#
_entry.id   AF-A0A2J7PXB1-F1
#
_cell.length_a   1.000
_cell.length_b   1.000
_cell.length_c   1.000
_cell.angle_alpha   90.00
_cell.angle_beta   90.00
_cell.angle_gamma   90.00
#
_symmetry.space_group_name_H-M   'P 1'
#
loop_
_entity.id
_entity.type
_entity.pdbx_description
1 polymer ?
#
loop_
_entity_poly.entity_id
_entity_poly.type
_entity_poly.pdbx_seq_one_letter_code
_entity_poly.pdbx_strand_id
1 'polypeptide(L)'
;MPDSLPTPVNPHMGMNDPLSCGSNSVMSPLNSGDACGGDGILNDDALMSLSVRELNRWLRGFPLEEVVRLKQKRRTLKNRGYAENCRSKRLQQRHELEVTNRNLRAELHRLELQLSRVTQERDDYKHRLDLMRTGGCSDGVHSSLSSS
;
A
#
# COMPACT_ATOMS: atom_id res chain seq x y z
N MET A 1 -14.58 -35.37 18.23
CA MET A 1 -14.70 -33.90 18.32
C MET A 1 -13.88 -33.30 17.18
N PRO A 2 -14.47 -32.79 16.08
CA PRO A 2 -13.71 -32.03 15.11
C PRO A 2 -13.79 -30.54 15.43
N ASP A 3 -12.69 -29.98 15.95
CA ASP A 3 -12.48 -28.53 16.06
C ASP A 3 -12.34 -27.95 14.65
N SER A 4 -13.38 -27.23 14.22
CA SER A 4 -13.37 -26.48 12.97
C SER A 4 -12.84 -25.07 13.25
N LEU A 5 -11.66 -24.75 12.73
CA LEU A 5 -11.11 -23.40 12.75
C LEU A 5 -11.98 -22.46 11.89
N PRO A 6 -12.25 -21.21 12.33
CA PRO A 6 -13.00 -20.26 11.52
C PRO A 6 -12.15 -19.74 10.36
N THR A 7 -12.68 -19.82 9.15
CA THR A 7 -12.13 -19.16 7.95
C THR A 7 -12.14 -17.64 8.12
N PRO A 8 -11.10 -16.90 7.71
CA PRO A 8 -11.14 -15.45 7.73
C PRO A 8 -12.15 -14.92 6.70
N VAL A 9 -13.12 -14.15 7.18
CA VAL A 9 -14.05 -13.36 6.38
C VAL A 9 -13.27 -12.31 5.59
N ASN A 10 -13.20 -12.50 4.27
CA ASN A 10 -12.78 -11.48 3.32
C ASN A 10 -13.78 -10.31 3.41
N PRO A 11 -13.36 -9.06 3.65
CA PRO A 11 -14.23 -7.92 3.42
C PRO A 11 -14.37 -7.78 1.91
N HIS A 12 -15.55 -8.16 1.40
CA HIS A 12 -16.02 -7.82 0.08
C HIS A 12 -15.96 -6.29 -0.07
N MET A 13 -14.88 -5.80 -0.69
CA MET A 13 -14.83 -4.44 -1.20
C MET A 13 -15.90 -4.34 -2.26
N GLY A 14 -17.08 -3.84 -1.85
CA GLY A 14 -18.17 -3.53 -2.74
C GLY A 14 -17.65 -2.59 -3.80
N MET A 15 -17.57 -3.10 -5.02
CA MET A 15 -17.49 -2.30 -6.22
C MET A 15 -18.77 -1.49 -6.24
N ASN A 16 -18.67 -0.24 -5.84
CA ASN A 16 -19.69 0.76 -6.06
C ASN A 16 -19.74 0.99 -7.57
N ASP A 17 -20.73 0.34 -8.19
CA ASP A 17 -21.16 0.51 -9.56
C ASP A 17 -21.08 1.98 -10.02
N PRO A 18 -20.57 2.22 -11.24
CA PRO A 18 -20.61 3.54 -11.82
C PRO A 18 -22.08 3.89 -12.12
N LEU A 19 -22.57 4.98 -11.53
CA LEU A 19 -23.81 5.59 -11.99
C LEU A 19 -23.60 6.02 -13.45
N SER A 20 -24.20 5.23 -14.34
CA SER A 20 -24.52 5.59 -15.72
C SER A 20 -25.36 6.86 -15.69
N CYS A 21 -24.75 8.01 -15.99
CA CYS A 21 -25.52 9.19 -16.39
C CYS A 21 -25.69 9.13 -17.91
N GLY A 22 -26.95 9.00 -18.30
CA GLY A 22 -27.40 8.85 -19.67
C GLY A 22 -26.92 9.97 -20.59
N SER A 23 -26.72 9.56 -21.83
CA SER A 23 -26.43 10.38 -22.99
C SER A 23 -27.50 11.44 -23.19
N ASN A 24 -27.12 12.72 -23.05
CA ASN A 24 -27.70 13.79 -23.84
C ASN A 24 -26.58 14.38 -24.68
N SER A 25 -26.62 14.02 -25.97
CA SER A 25 -25.85 14.65 -27.02
C SER A 25 -26.30 16.10 -27.13
N VAL A 26 -25.41 17.06 -26.83
CA VAL A 26 -25.08 18.24 -27.65
C VAL A 26 -24.09 19.07 -26.86
N MET A 27 -22.87 19.17 -27.40
CA MET A 27 -22.04 20.38 -27.50
C MET A 27 -20.61 19.91 -27.81
N SER A 28 -20.32 19.78 -29.09
CA SER A 28 -19.03 20.26 -29.57
C SER A 28 -19.26 21.71 -30.02
N PRO A 29 -18.29 22.60 -29.77
CA PRO A 29 -17.26 22.68 -30.78
C PRO A 29 -15.87 22.39 -30.21
N LEU A 30 -15.09 21.67 -31.01
CA LEU A 30 -13.64 21.80 -31.02
C LEU A 30 -13.32 23.24 -31.41
N ASN A 31 -12.96 24.09 -30.45
CA ASN A 31 -12.25 25.32 -30.75
C ASN A 31 -10.76 24.97 -30.81
N SER A 32 -10.34 24.56 -32.01
CA SER A 32 -8.94 24.62 -32.43
C SER A 32 -8.42 26.04 -32.33
N GLY A 33 -7.12 26.18 -32.10
CA GLY A 33 -6.41 27.43 -32.35
C GLY A 33 -6.09 28.17 -31.06
N ASP A 34 -4.82 28.06 -30.68
CA ASP A 34 -3.99 29.23 -30.42
C ASP A 34 -4.72 30.58 -30.55
N ALA A 35 -5.05 31.17 -29.40
CA ALA A 35 -5.35 32.58 -29.29
C ALA A 35 -4.40 33.14 -28.23
N CYS A 36 -3.20 33.48 -28.71
CA CYS A 36 -2.48 34.64 -28.24
C CYS A 36 -3.47 35.80 -28.04
N GLY A 37 -3.59 36.29 -26.81
CA GLY A 37 -4.61 37.29 -26.46
C GLY A 37 -4.73 37.49 -24.96
N GLY A 38 -3.67 38.05 -24.35
CA GLY A 38 -3.69 38.46 -22.95
C GLY A 38 -2.42 38.14 -22.16
N ASP A 39 -1.25 38.19 -22.79
CA ASP A 39 -0.06 38.62 -22.04
C ASP A 39 -0.36 40.04 -21.57
N GLY A 40 -0.55 40.19 -20.26
CA GLY A 40 -1.07 41.43 -19.71
C GLY A 40 -0.75 41.61 -18.25
N ILE A 41 -1.33 40.82 -17.33
CA ILE A 41 -1.25 41.24 -15.91
C ILE A 41 -1.05 40.10 -14.89
N LEU A 42 -1.32 38.83 -15.20
CA LEU A 42 -1.03 37.73 -14.25
C LEU A 42 -0.37 36.53 -14.91
N ASN A 43 0.88 36.29 -14.53
CA ASN A 43 1.64 35.11 -14.89
C ASN A 43 1.04 33.85 -14.23
N ASP A 44 1.18 32.68 -14.85
CA ASP A 44 0.54 31.43 -14.38
C ASP A 44 0.98 31.04 -12.97
N ASP A 45 2.26 31.22 -12.66
CA ASP A 45 2.83 30.97 -11.34
C ASP A 45 2.28 31.93 -10.28
N ALA A 46 2.11 33.20 -10.63
CA ALA A 46 1.48 34.20 -9.76
C ALA A 46 0.00 33.84 -9.53
N LEU A 47 -0.72 33.41 -10.56
CA LEU A 47 -2.13 33.01 -10.45
C LEU A 47 -2.32 31.78 -9.55
N MET A 48 -1.38 30.83 -9.58
CA MET A 48 -1.38 29.65 -8.71
C MET A 48 -1.10 30.02 -7.25
N SER A 49 -0.14 30.92 -7.01
CA SER A 49 0.38 31.27 -5.68
C SER A 49 -0.53 32.19 -4.86
N LEU A 50 -1.30 33.07 -5.49
CA LEU A 50 -2.25 33.95 -4.80
C LEU A 50 -3.21 33.16 -3.91
N SER A 51 -3.50 33.59 -2.68
CA SER A 51 -4.61 33.02 -1.91
C SER A 51 -5.97 33.30 -2.60
N VAL A 52 -7.05 32.66 -2.13
CA VAL A 52 -8.40 32.94 -2.64
C VAL A 52 -8.79 34.41 -2.38
N ARG A 53 -8.40 34.94 -1.21
CA ARG A 53 -8.70 36.32 -0.81
C ARG A 53 -7.97 37.34 -1.69
N GLU A 54 -6.69 37.10 -1.98
CA GLU A 54 -5.89 37.99 -2.81
C GLU A 54 -6.34 37.96 -4.27
N LEU A 55 -6.63 36.77 -4.80
CA LEU A 55 -7.21 36.64 -6.15
C LEU A 55 -8.54 37.41 -6.25
N ASN A 56 -9.45 37.23 -5.28
CA ASN A 56 -10.73 37.93 -5.29
C ASN A 56 -10.58 39.45 -5.12
N ARG A 57 -9.52 39.94 -4.46
CA ARG A 57 -9.23 41.39 -4.38
C ARG A 57 -8.74 41.93 -5.71
N TRP A 58 -7.84 41.20 -6.38
CA TRP A 58 -7.31 41.56 -7.69
C TRP A 58 -8.40 41.57 -8.78
N LEU A 59 -9.34 40.62 -8.72
CA LEU A 59 -10.46 40.51 -9.67
C LEU A 59 -11.56 41.57 -9.50
N ARG A 60 -11.46 42.50 -8.53
CA ARG A 60 -12.47 43.55 -8.35
C ARG A 60 -12.41 44.55 -9.50
N GLY A 61 -13.56 44.84 -10.11
CA GLY A 61 -13.66 45.78 -11.24
C GLY A 61 -13.41 45.14 -12.62
N PHE A 62 -13.07 43.85 -12.68
CA PHE A 62 -13.02 43.11 -13.94
C PHE A 62 -14.42 42.67 -14.40
N PRO A 63 -14.67 42.56 -15.72
CA PRO A 63 -15.92 42.04 -16.24
C PRO A 63 -16.12 40.57 -15.84
N LEU A 64 -17.38 40.15 -15.73
CA LEU A 64 -17.75 38.81 -15.25
C LEU A 64 -17.08 37.68 -16.05
N GLU A 65 -17.02 37.82 -17.38
CA GLU A 65 -16.41 36.84 -18.28
C GLU A 65 -14.93 36.61 -17.94
N GLU A 66 -14.20 37.68 -17.68
CA GLU A 66 -12.78 37.64 -17.34
C GLU A 66 -12.53 37.01 -15.95
N VAL A 67 -13.42 37.29 -15.00
CA VAL A 67 -13.41 36.65 -13.68
C VAL A 67 -13.61 35.14 -13.80
N VAL A 68 -14.57 34.69 -14.61
CA VAL A 68 -14.81 33.26 -14.84
C VAL A 68 -13.61 32.62 -15.53
N ARG A 69 -13.08 33.25 -16.59
CA ARG A 69 -11.92 32.79 -17.34
C ARG A 69 -10.70 32.57 -16.45
N LEU A 70 -10.36 33.55 -15.60
CA LEU A 70 -9.20 33.46 -14.70
C LEU A 70 -9.40 32.43 -13.58
N LYS A 71 -10.61 32.31 -13.02
CA LYS A 71 -10.93 31.26 -12.05
C LYS A 71 -10.81 29.87 -12.66
N GLN A 72 -11.30 29.70 -13.88
CA GLN A 72 -11.20 28.44 -14.60
C GLN A 72 -9.73 28.12 -14.95
N LYS A 73 -8.97 29.11 -15.44
CA LYS A 73 -7.53 28.97 -15.69
C LYS A 73 -6.80 28.51 -14.42
N ARG A 74 -7.06 29.15 -13.28
CA ARG A 74 -6.50 28.76 -11.98
C ARG A 74 -6.88 27.32 -11.58
N ARG A 75 -8.13 26.92 -11.79
CA ARG A 75 -8.59 25.55 -11.50
C ARG A 75 -7.83 24.53 -12.34
N THR A 76 -7.70 24.76 -13.64
CA THR A 76 -6.97 23.88 -14.56
C THR A 76 -5.49 23.76 -14.16
N LEU A 77 -4.85 24.88 -13.84
CA LEU A 77 -3.46 24.90 -13.38
C LEU A 77 -3.26 24.12 -12.07
N LYS A 78 -4.12 24.33 -11.06
CA LYS A 78 -4.07 23.55 -9.81
C LYS A 78 -4.31 22.06 -10.04
N ASN A 79 -5.26 21.72 -10.89
CA ASN A 79 -5.56 20.33 -11.23
C ASN A 79 -4.39 19.63 -11.92
N ARG A 80 -3.60 20.35 -12.74
CA ARG A 80 -2.35 19.82 -13.29
C ARG A 80 -1.38 19.41 -12.17
N GLY A 81 -1.17 20.27 -11.18
CA GLY A 81 -0.35 19.96 -10.00
C GLY A 81 -0.91 18.81 -9.15
N TYR A 82 -2.23 18.75 -8.97
CA TYR A 82 -2.87 17.66 -8.22
C TYR A 82 -2.74 16.30 -8.93
N ALA A 83 -2.85 16.27 -10.26
CA ALA A 83 -2.64 15.05 -11.03
C ALA A 83 -1.21 14.52 -10.85
N GLU A 84 -0.22 15.42 -10.90
CA GLU A 84 1.18 15.04 -10.70
C GLU A 84 1.44 14.54 -9.27
N ASN A 85 1.00 15.28 -8.26
CA ASN A 85 1.10 14.85 -6.87
C ASN A 85 0.38 13.52 -6.61
N CYS A 86 -0.73 13.26 -7.30
CA CYS A 86 -1.44 11.98 -7.20
C CYS A 86 -0.57 10.83 -7.73
N ARG A 87 0.05 11.00 -8.90
CA ARG A 87 0.97 10.00 -9.48
C ARG A 87 2.15 9.74 -8.56
N SER A 88 2.81 10.79 -8.09
CA SER A 88 3.98 10.68 -7.20
C SER A 88 3.63 9.99 -5.88
N LYS A 89 2.51 10.35 -5.25
CA LYS A 89 2.06 9.70 -4.00
C LYS A 89 1.73 8.22 -4.21
N ARG A 90 1.06 7.85 -5.31
CA ARG A 90 0.78 6.44 -5.62
C ARG A 90 2.05 5.65 -5.86
N LEU A 91 3.00 6.21 -6.61
CA LEU A 91 4.28 5.57 -6.87
C LEU A 91 5.07 5.35 -5.58
N GLN A 92 5.14 6.38 -4.72
CA GLN A 92 5.78 6.30 -3.42
C GLN A 92 5.14 5.24 -2.53
N GLN A 93 3.80 5.22 -2.44
CA GLN A 93 3.08 4.21 -1.67
C GLN A 93 3.35 2.79 -2.18
N ARG A 94 3.39 2.59 -3.50
CA ARG A 94 3.75 1.29 -4.08
C ARG A 94 5.16 0.87 -3.67
N HIS A 95 6.12 1.79 -3.78
CA HIS A 95 7.51 1.54 -3.40
C HIS A 95 7.65 1.18 -1.91
N GLU A 96 6.98 1.91 -1.03
CA GLU A 96 6.95 1.61 0.41
C GLU A 96 6.41 0.21 0.69
N LEU A 97 5.30 -0.18 0.05
CA LEU A 97 4.74 -1.53 0.18
C LEU A 97 5.71 -2.60 -0.32
N GLU A 98 6.40 -2.37 -1.44
CA GLU A 98 7.42 -3.29 -1.95
C GLU A 98 8.59 -3.45 -0.96
N VAL A 99 9.04 -2.35 -0.35
CA VAL A 99 10.11 -2.38 0.67
C VAL A 99 9.64 -3.14 1.91
N THR A 100 8.46 -2.84 2.44
CA THR A 100 7.90 -3.56 3.58
C THR A 100 7.77 -5.06 3.28
N ASN A 101 7.30 -5.42 2.09
CA ASN A 101 7.16 -6.81 1.69
C ASN A 101 8.52 -7.53 1.61
N ARG A 102 9.56 -6.88 1.05
CA ARG A 102 10.94 -7.43 1.04
C ARG A 102 11.46 -7.64 2.46
N ASN A 103 11.27 -6.67 3.36
CA ASN A 103 11.73 -6.75 4.74
C ASN A 103 11.03 -7.90 5.49
N LEU A 104 9.71 -8.04 5.34
CA LEU A 104 8.96 -9.13 5.96
C LEU A 104 9.41 -10.51 5.46
N ARG A 105 9.69 -10.65 4.16
CA ARG A 105 10.24 -11.89 3.60
C ARG A 105 11.61 -12.22 4.17
N ALA A 106 12.47 -11.21 4.32
CA ALA A 106 13.79 -11.40 4.92
C ALA A 106 13.69 -11.84 6.40
N GLU A 107 12.78 -11.24 7.17
CA GLU A 107 12.53 -11.64 8.56
C GLU A 107 11.96 -13.06 8.66
N LEU A 108 11.01 -13.43 7.81
CA LEU A 108 10.49 -14.80 7.76
C LEU A 108 11.62 -15.80 7.51
N HIS A 109 12.43 -15.57 6.48
CA HIS A 109 13.56 -16.45 6.17
C HIS A 109 14.57 -16.54 7.33
N ARG A 110 14.86 -15.41 7.99
CA ARG A 110 15.72 -15.39 9.19
C ARG A 110 15.15 -16.25 10.31
N LEU A 111 13.83 -16.15 10.56
CA LEU A 111 13.15 -16.92 11.60
C LEU A 111 13.07 -18.41 11.26
N GLU A 112 12.84 -18.78 9.99
CA GLU A 112 12.86 -20.17 9.52
C GLU A 112 14.22 -20.84 9.78
N LEU A 113 15.32 -20.13 9.50
CA LEU A 113 16.68 -20.63 9.80
C LEU A 113 16.90 -20.81 11.31
N GLN A 114 16.45 -19.86 12.13
CA GLN A 114 16.54 -19.97 13.58
C GLN A 114 15.71 -21.14 14.11
N LEU A 115 14.48 -21.32 13.60
CA LEU A 115 13.61 -22.42 13.98
C LEU A 115 14.21 -23.77 13.60
N SER A 116 14.76 -23.90 12.39
CA SER A 116 15.43 -25.11 11.92
C SER A 116 16.61 -25.49 12.84
N ARG A 117 17.46 -24.51 13.16
CA ARG A 117 18.58 -24.70 14.07
C ARG A 117 18.14 -25.18 15.45
N VAL A 118 17.18 -24.50 16.07
CA VAL A 118 16.69 -24.85 17.41
C VAL A 118 15.97 -26.21 17.41
N THR A 119 15.28 -26.54 16.31
CA THR A 119 14.64 -27.84 16.12
C THR A 119 15.68 -28.95 16.08
N GLN A 120 16.78 -28.77 15.34
CA GLN A 120 17.90 -29.71 15.30
C GLN A 120 18.55 -29.87 16.67
N GLU A 121 18.89 -28.76 17.35
CA GLU A 121 19.47 -28.80 18.69
C GLU A 121 18.55 -29.56 19.68
N ARG A 122 17.24 -29.29 19.64
CA ARG A 122 16.23 -30.00 20.44
C ARG A 122 16.24 -31.51 20.16
N ASP A 123 16.27 -31.90 18.89
CA ASP A 123 16.20 -33.30 18.49
C ASP A 123 17.48 -34.06 18.88
N ASP A 124 18.65 -33.42 18.79
CA ASP A 124 19.92 -33.96 19.28
C ASP A 124 19.92 -34.17 20.80
N TYR A 125 19.32 -33.25 21.57
CA TYR A 125 19.19 -33.42 23.02
C TYR A 125 18.20 -34.53 23.38
N LYS A 126 17.06 -34.61 22.69
CA LYS A 126 16.09 -35.69 22.87
C LYS A 126 16.71 -37.06 22.58
N HIS A 127 17.42 -37.18 21.46
CA HIS A 127 18.07 -38.43 21.09
C HIS A 127 19.10 -38.88 22.14
N ARG A 128 19.93 -37.96 22.66
CA ARG A 128 20.88 -38.25 23.75
C ARG A 128 20.19 -38.70 25.03
N LEU A 129 19.10 -38.05 25.41
CA LEU A 129 18.31 -38.44 26.59
C LEU A 129 17.70 -39.84 26.42
N ASP A 130 17.13 -40.14 25.25
CA ASP A 130 16.53 -41.44 24.98
C ASP A 130 17.57 -42.57 24.96
N LEU A 131 18.78 -42.32 24.44
CA LEU A 131 19.88 -43.28 24.51
C LEU A 131 20.30 -43.59 25.94
N MET A 132 20.41 -42.57 26.81
CA MET A 132 20.72 -42.78 28.23
C MET A 132 19.58 -43.51 28.97
N ARG A 133 18.32 -43.25 28.60
CA ARG A 133 17.16 -43.94 29.20
C ARG A 133 17.06 -45.40 28.77
N THR A 134 17.40 -45.71 27.52
CA THR A 134 17.34 -47.07 26.96
C THR A 134 18.58 -47.90 27.30
N GLY A 135 19.76 -47.27 27.42
CA GLY A 135 21.02 -47.91 27.82
C GLY A 135 21.12 -48.29 29.31
N GLY A 136 20.18 -47.86 30.15
CA GLY A 136 20.11 -48.20 31.58
C GLY A 136 19.37 -49.50 31.90
N CYS A 137 18.96 -50.29 30.91
CA CYS A 137 18.20 -51.54 31.08
C CYS A 137 18.86 -52.72 30.35
N SER A 138 20.12 -53.03 30.69
CA SER A 138 20.70 -54.34 30.37
C SER A 138 21.89 -54.64 31.26
N ASP A 139 21.64 -54.93 32.55
CA ASP A 139 22.51 -55.80 33.37
C ASP A 139 21.78 -56.16 34.66
N GLY A 140 21.05 -57.28 34.62
CA GLY A 140 20.26 -57.73 35.76
C GLY A 140 19.47 -58.99 35.47
N VAL A 141 20.03 -59.95 34.75
CA VAL A 141 19.44 -61.29 34.64
C VAL A 141 20.32 -62.27 35.41
N HIS A 142 19.88 -62.51 36.64
CA HIS A 142 20.11 -63.70 37.47
C HIS A 142 20.86 -64.85 36.79
N SER A 143 22.11 -65.08 37.18
CA SER A 143 22.73 -66.40 37.15
C SER A 143 22.91 -66.88 38.59
N SER A 144 21.79 -67.32 39.16
CA SER A 144 21.78 -68.12 40.37
C SER A 144 21.14 -69.48 40.06
N LEU A 145 21.83 -70.52 40.53
CA LEU A 145 21.36 -71.90 40.76
C LEU A 145 21.42 -72.87 39.57
N SER A 146 22.50 -73.65 39.53
CA SER A 146 22.42 -75.08 39.19
C SER A 146 23.31 -75.87 40.13
N SER A 147 22.69 -76.41 41.18
CA SER A 147 23.21 -77.46 42.05
C SER A 147 23.40 -78.76 41.26
N SER A 148 24.53 -79.44 41.50
CA SER A 148 24.66 -80.87 41.82
C SER A 148 26.11 -81.22 42.07
#